data_AF-A0A356PBZ8-F1
#
_entry.id   AF-A0A356PBZ8-F1
#
_cell.length_a   1.000
_cell.length_b   1.000
_cell.length_c   1.000
_cell.angle_alpha   90.00
_cell.angle_beta   90.00
_cell.angle_gamma   90.00
#
_symmetry.space_group_name_H-M   'P 1'
#
loop_
_entity.id
_entity.type
_entity.pdbx_description
1 polymer ?
#
loop_
_entity_poly.entity_id
_entity_poly.type
_entity_poly.pdbx_seq_one_letter_code
_entity_poly.pdbx_strand_id
1 'polypeptide(L)' 'EMCIRDSPYATDTFVNMVKEICPDLPNRELDLLMSCGEVISGTVLVSTLNSLGFEAVLFTGGQAGI' A
#
# COMPACT_ATOMS: atom_id res chain seq x y z
N GLU A 1 -19.55 -7.99 7.95
CA GLU A 1 -18.09 -8.24 7.94
C GLU A 1 -17.55 -8.08 6.53
N MET A 2 -17.30 -6.84 6.09
CA MET A 2 -16.69 -6.58 4.78
C MET A 2 -15.17 -6.65 5.00
N CYS A 3 -14.61 -7.84 4.82
CA CYS A 3 -13.21 -8.11 5.13
C CYS A 3 -12.33 -7.33 4.15
N ILE A 4 -11.32 -6.63 4.66
CA ILE A 4 -10.36 -5.77 3.94
C ILE A 4 -9.78 -6.45 2.68
N ARG A 5 -9.80 -7.79 2.61
CA ARG A 5 -9.40 -8.62 1.47
C ARG A 5 -10.17 -8.35 0.17
N ASP A 6 -11.44 -7.89 0.24
CA ASP A 6 -12.24 -7.55 -0.94
C ASP A 6 -12.13 -6.05 -1.33
N SER A 7 -11.19 -5.32 -0.71
CA SER A 7 -10.95 -3.92 -1.06
C SER A 7 -10.18 -3.84 -2.39
N PRO A 8 -10.60 -2.96 -3.32
CA PRO A 8 -9.90 -2.75 -4.60
C PRO A 8 -8.44 -2.25 -4.42
N TYR A 9 -8.08 -1.81 -3.21
CA TYR A 9 -6.74 -1.31 -2.89
C TYR A 9 -6.00 -2.18 -1.87
N ALA A 10 -6.47 -3.40 -1.60
CA ALA A 10 -5.72 -4.34 -0.78
C ALA A 10 -4.48 -4.83 -1.54
N THR A 11 -3.34 -4.86 -0.86
CA THR A 11 -2.07 -5.32 -1.45
C THR A 11 -2.19 -6.75 -2.02
N ASP A 12 -2.95 -7.62 -1.34
CA ASP A 12 -3.24 -8.99 -1.79
C ASP A 12 -3.92 -9.02 -3.18
N THR A 13 -4.84 -8.08 -3.44
CA THR A 13 -5.54 -7.96 -4.73
C THR A 13 -4.56 -7.65 -5.86
N PHE A 14 -3.63 -6.72 -5.63
CA PHE A 14 -2.61 -6.39 -6.62
C PHE A 14 -1.59 -7.52 -6.81
N VAL A 15 -1.17 -8.19 -5.73
CA VAL A 15 -0.25 -9.33 -5.81
C VAL A 15 -0.86 -10.46 -6.64
N ASN A 16 -2.14 -10.77 -6.44
CA ASN A 16 -2.84 -11.79 -7.22
C ASN A 16 -2.97 -11.37 -8.70
N MET A 17 -3.32 -10.11 -8.97
CA MET A 17 -3.40 -9.58 -10.33
C MET A 17 -2.06 -9.69 -11.08
N VAL A 18 -0.94 -9.35 -10.43
CA VAL A 18 0.38 -9.44 -11.06
C VAL A 18 0.80 -10.89 -11.29
N LYS A 19 0.47 -11.80 -10.36
CA LYS A 19 0.74 -13.24 -10.52
C LYS A 19 -0.04 -13.88 -11.67
N GLU A 20 -1.24 -13.39 -11.98
CA GLU A 20 -2.00 -13.84 -13.17
C GLU A 20 -1.31 -13.43 -14.48
N ILE A 21 -0.60 -12.29 -14.49
CA ILE A 21 0.12 -11.79 -15.65
C ILE A 21 1.52 -12.43 -15.76
N CYS A 22 2.23 -12.49 -14.64
CA CYS A 22 3.59 -13.00 -14.54
C CYS A 22 3.72 -13.89 -13.28
N PRO A 23 3.58 -15.21 -13.44
CA PRO A 23 3.67 -16.16 -12.32
C PRO A 23 5.02 -16.11 -11.60
N ASP A 24 6.10 -15.89 -12.37
CA ASP A 24 7.49 -15.80 -11.89
C ASP A 24 7.93 -14.33 -11.72
N LEU A 25 7.13 -13.53 -11.01
CA LEU A 25 7.46 -12.14 -10.75
C LEU A 25 8.79 -12.02 -9.97
N PRO A 26 9.76 -11.22 -10.44
CA PRO A 26 11.00 -11.00 -9.70
C PRO A 26 10.74 -10.36 -8.34
N ASN A 27 11.48 -10.80 -7.31
CA ASN A 27 11.34 -10.28 -5.94
C ASN A 27 11.43 -8.75 -5.86
N ARG A 28 12.28 -8.12 -6.68
CA ARG A 28 12.42 -6.66 -6.73
C ARG A 28 11.12 -5.94 -7.12
N GLU A 29 10.38 -6.48 -8.08
CA GLU A 29 9.13 -5.87 -8.53
C GLU A 29 8.00 -6.16 -7.54
N LEU A 30 8.03 -7.32 -6.89
CA LEU A 30 7.14 -7.63 -5.77
C LEU A 30 7.35 -6.65 -4.60
N ASP A 31 8.60 -6.40 -4.22
CA ASP A 31 8.94 -5.44 -3.16
C ASP A 31 8.47 -4.03 -3.51
N LEU A 32 8.62 -3.62 -4.78
CA LEU A 32 8.13 -2.33 -5.26
C LEU A 32 6.59 -2.24 -5.15
N LEU A 33 5.89 -3.32 -5.51
CA LEU A 33 4.43 -3.41 -5.41
C LEU A 33 3.96 -3.30 -3.95
N MET A 34 4.63 -4.02 -3.05
CA MET A 34 4.35 -3.98 -1.61
C MET A 34 4.57 -2.56 -1.05
N SER A 35 5.69 -1.91 -1.42
CA SER A 35 5.99 -0.54 -1.01
C SER A 35 4.93 0.46 -1.48
N CYS A 36 4.42 0.34 -2.71
CA CYS A 36 3.31 1.15 -3.18
C CYS A 36 2.04 0.95 -2.32
N GLY A 37 1.74 -0.29 -1.92
CA GLY A 37 0.60 -0.60 -1.04
C GLY A 37 0.70 0.07 0.34
N GLU A 38 1.91 0.16 0.90
CA GLU A 38 2.18 0.87 2.15
C GLU A 38 1.93 2.38 2.00
N VAL A 39 2.37 2.98 0.89
CA VAL A 39 2.17 4.41 0.62
C VAL A 39 0.68 4.75 0.48
N ILE A 40 -0.08 3.92 -0.24
CA ILE A 40 -1.54 4.12 -0.40
C ILE A 40 -2.22 4.03 0.97
N SER A 41 -1.93 2.98 1.74
CA SER A 41 -2.51 2.75 3.06
C SER A 41 -2.16 3.89 4.03
N GLY A 42 -0.91 4.33 4.03
CA GLY A 42 -0.44 5.46 4.82
C GLY A 42 -1.13 6.78 4.46
N THR A 43 -1.39 7.01 3.16
CA THR A 43 -2.11 8.20 2.69
C THR A 43 -3.55 8.22 3.20
N VAL A 44 -4.24 7.07 3.15
CA VAL A 44 -5.61 6.94 3.69
C VAL A 44 -5.62 7.19 5.21
N LEU A 45 -4.64 6.64 5.93
CA LEU A 45 -4.51 6.87 7.37
C LEU A 45 -4.27 8.34 7.71
N VAL A 46 -3.31 8.98 7.05
CA VAL A 46 -2.99 10.40 7.26
C VAL A 46 -4.18 11.29 6.92
N SER A 47 -4.89 11.01 5.82
CA SER A 47 -6.12 11.73 5.47
C SER A 47 -7.21 11.56 6.54
N THR A 48 -7.31 10.37 7.14
CA THR A 48 -8.27 10.09 8.21
C THR A 48 -7.92 10.87 9.48
N LEU A 49 -6.64 10.88 9.87
CA LEU A 49 -6.16 11.65 11.02
C LEU A 49 -6.38 13.16 10.84
N ASN A 50 -6.06 13.69 9.66
CA ASN A 50 -6.31 15.10 9.33
C ASN A 50 -7.80 15.45 9.37
N SER A 51 -8.69 14.55 8.90
CA SER A 51 -10.14 14.72 8.99
C SER A 51 -10.65 14.78 10.44
N LEU A 52 -9.98 14.09 11.36
CA LEU A 52 -10.27 14.11 12.79
C LEU A 52 -9.64 15.31 13.53
N GLY A 53 -8.93 16.18 12.82
CA GLY A 53 -8.28 17.36 13.38
C GLY A 53 -6.87 17.11 13.93
N PHE A 54 -6.28 15.94 13.69
CA PHE A 54 -4.88 15.66 14.03
C PHE A 54 -3.99 16.02 12.85
N GLU A 55 -3.00 16.89 13.07
CA GLU A 55 -1.98 17.18 12.06
C GLU A 55 -1.09 15.95 11.84
N ALA A 56 -1.19 15.36 10.66
CA ALA A 56 -0.42 14.18 10.29
C ALA A 56 0.19 14.33 8.89
N VAL A 57 1.41 13.81 8.73
CA VAL A 57 2.15 13.79 7.46
C VAL A 57 2.69 12.39 7.21
N LEU A 58 2.58 11.91 5.97
CA LEU A 58 3.14 10.63 5.56
C LEU A 58 4.62 10.79 5.22
N PHE A 59 5.48 9.94 5.78
CA PHE A 59 6.87 9.81 5.38
C PHE A 59 7.07 8.49 4.63
N THR A 60 7.72 8.56 3.47
CA THR A 60 8.16 7.39 2.70
C THR A 60 9.58 6.99 3.07
N GLY A 61 10.03 5.78 2.74
CA GLY A 61 11.35 5.24 3.12
C GLY A 61 12.52 6.20 2.81
N GLY A 62 12.55 6.76 1.59
CA GLY A 62 13.58 7.73 1.20
C GLY A 62 13.50 9.08 1.94
N GLN A 63 12.33 9.46 2.45
CA GLN A 63 12.17 10.65 3.30
C GLN A 63 12.50 10.35 4.78
N ALA A 64 12.37 9.09 5.19
CA ALA A 64 12.71 8.62 6.54
C ALA A 64 14.22 8.33 6.72
N GLY A 65 15.01 8.40 5.64
CA GLY A 65 16.47 8.27 5.67
C GLY A 65 16.99 6.84 5.50
N ILE A 66 16.22 5.96 4.86
CA ILE A 66 16.64 4.61 4.44
C ILE A 66 16.77 4.57 2.92
#